data_AF-A0A3M5P810-F1
#
_entry.id   AF-A0A3M5P810-F1
#
_cell.length_a   1.000
_cell.length_b   1.000
_cell.length_c   1.000
_cell.angle_alpha   90.00
_cell.angle_beta   90.00
_cell.angle_gamma   90.00
#
_symmetry.space_group_name_H-M   'P 1'
#
loop_
_entity.id
_entity.type
_entity.pdbx_description
1 polymer ?
#
loop_
_entity_poly.entity_id
_entity_poly.type
_entity_poly.pdbx_seq_one_letter_code
_entity_poly.pdbx_strand_id
1 'polypeptide(L)'
;MQAQHIIILTGLVVCFLLLTVFVERAFKRALRRSYWAGKSAGIADSSARLDALNADIAMLARRRERERRGFLQSIEIKNLTIRDLETRLTNNPTCLLTQADMQVLLDTATTLNLAHRTWVPMKGTEPWRVRAASQLIHLESIAHRIHAKTRLAERPAVATDDAAREAA
;
A
#
# COMPACT_ATOMS: atom_id res chain seq x y z
N MET A 1 9.12 -16.75 -101.49
CA MET A 1 8.23 -16.63 -100.32
C MET A 1 8.82 -17.26 -99.04
N GLN A 2 9.48 -18.43 -99.06
CA GLN A 2 10.04 -19.05 -97.83
C GLN A 2 11.14 -18.24 -97.10
N ALA A 3 12.05 -17.56 -97.81
CA ALA A 3 13.17 -16.84 -97.20
C ALA A 3 12.73 -15.64 -96.32
N GLN A 4 11.66 -14.93 -96.73
CA GLN A 4 11.12 -13.80 -95.95
C GLN A 4 10.50 -14.26 -94.63
N HIS A 5 9.77 -15.39 -94.64
CA HIS A 5 9.21 -15.96 -93.42
C HIS A 5 10.29 -16.41 -92.43
N ILE A 6 11.42 -16.96 -92.91
CA ILE A 6 12.54 -17.37 -92.05
C ILE A 6 13.22 -16.16 -91.38
N ILE A 7 13.39 -15.04 -92.10
CA ILE A 7 14.00 -13.82 -91.56
C ILE A 7 13.09 -13.17 -90.51
N ILE A 8 11.78 -13.12 -90.75
CA ILE A 8 10.82 -12.56 -89.79
C ILE A 8 10.77 -13.43 -88.52
N LEU A 9 10.80 -14.76 -88.67
CA LEU A 9 10.72 -15.69 -87.54
C LEU A 9 11.99 -15.67 -86.68
N THR A 10 13.17 -15.58 -87.31
CA THR A 10 14.43 -15.41 -86.58
C THR A 10 14.52 -14.05 -85.89
N GLY A 11 14.11 -12.96 -86.55
CA GLY A 11 14.03 -11.63 -85.93
C GLY A 11 13.08 -11.59 -84.74
N LEU A 12 11.93 -12.27 -84.82
CA LEU A 12 10.96 -12.34 -83.74
C LEU A 12 11.49 -13.15 -82.54
N VAL A 13 12.17 -14.28 -82.79
CA VAL A 13 12.79 -15.09 -81.73
C VAL A 13 13.89 -14.32 -81.00
N VAL A 14 14.75 -13.61 -81.75
CA VAL A 14 15.82 -12.78 -81.15
C VAL A 14 15.23 -11.61 -80.36
N CYS A 15 14.22 -10.94 -80.91
CA CYS A 15 13.50 -9.86 -80.22
C CYS A 15 12.85 -10.36 -78.92
N PHE A 16 12.22 -11.54 -78.97
CA PHE A 16 11.60 -12.17 -77.81
C PHE A 16 12.66 -12.48 -76.73
N LEU A 17 13.79 -13.11 -77.09
CA LEU A 17 14.88 -13.39 -76.16
C LEU A 17 15.45 -12.14 -75.49
N LEU A 18 15.66 -11.06 -76.25
CA LEU A 18 16.13 -9.79 -75.71
C LEU A 18 15.12 -9.18 -74.75
N LEU A 19 13.82 -9.26 -75.08
CA LEU A 19 12.74 -8.81 -74.21
C LEU A 19 12.76 -9.58 -72.87
N THR A 20 12.88 -10.91 -72.91
CA THR A 20 12.90 -11.74 -71.69
C THR A 20 14.08 -11.40 -70.80
N VAL A 21 15.27 -11.24 -71.37
CA VAL A 21 16.48 -10.86 -70.61
C VAL A 21 16.35 -9.46 -70.02
N PHE A 22 15.79 -8.51 -70.76
CA PHE A 22 15.56 -7.14 -70.28
C PHE A 22 14.57 -7.13 -69.12
N VAL A 23 13.47 -7.87 -69.25
CA VAL A 23 12.42 -8.01 -68.24
C VAL A 23 12.99 -8.66 -66.97
N GLU A 24 13.74 -9.75 -67.08
CA GLU A 24 14.40 -10.37 -65.92
C GLU A 24 15.34 -9.41 -65.19
N ARG A 25 16.14 -8.65 -65.94
CA ARG A 25 17.08 -7.70 -65.37
C ARG A 25 16.36 -6.56 -64.66
N ALA A 26 15.27 -6.07 -65.24
CA ALA A 26 14.41 -5.06 -64.64
C ALA A 26 13.75 -5.57 -63.35
N PHE A 27 13.19 -6.77 -63.37
CA PHE A 27 12.57 -7.40 -62.19
C PHE A 27 13.58 -7.66 -61.08
N LYS A 28 14.75 -8.24 -61.37
CA LYS A 28 15.81 -8.45 -60.36
C LYS A 28 16.27 -7.15 -59.72
N ARG A 29 16.38 -6.07 -60.50
CA ARG A 29 16.75 -4.74 -59.99
C ARG A 29 15.65 -4.13 -59.13
N ALA A 30 14.39 -4.23 -59.56
CA ALA A 30 13.24 -3.74 -58.82
C ALA A 30 13.08 -4.46 -57.48
N LEU A 31 13.15 -5.80 -57.49
CA LEU A 31 13.05 -6.65 -56.29
C LEU A 31 14.18 -6.40 -55.30
N ARG A 32 15.42 -6.25 -55.78
CA ARG A 32 16.54 -5.88 -54.88
C ARG A 32 16.28 -4.54 -54.22
N ARG A 33 15.84 -3.53 -54.97
CA ARG A 33 15.60 -2.19 -54.44
C ARG A 33 14.45 -2.17 -53.41
N SER A 34 13.34 -2.84 -53.70
CA SER A 34 12.21 -2.93 -52.78
C SER A 34 12.56 -3.74 -51.53
N TYR A 35 13.31 -4.83 -51.67
CA TYR A 35 13.76 -5.64 -50.53
C TYR A 35 14.69 -4.85 -49.59
N TRP A 36 15.69 -4.15 -50.12
CA TRP A 36 16.58 -3.32 -49.30
C TRP A 36 15.84 -2.18 -48.62
N ALA A 37 14.94 -1.49 -49.34
CA ALA A 37 14.12 -0.43 -48.76
C ALA A 37 13.18 -0.95 -47.67
N GLY A 38 12.54 -2.11 -47.88
CA GLY A 38 11.69 -2.75 -46.88
C GLY A 38 12.46 -3.21 -45.66
N LYS A 39 13.63 -3.81 -45.84
CA LYS A 39 14.50 -4.25 -44.74
C LYS A 39 15.01 -3.06 -43.92
N SER A 40 15.45 -1.98 -44.57
CA SER A 40 15.89 -0.78 -43.84
C SER A 40 14.75 -0.09 -43.11
N ALA A 41 13.57 -0.01 -43.74
CA ALA A 41 12.38 0.58 -43.11
C ALA A 41 11.93 -0.23 -41.88
N GLY A 42 11.91 -1.56 -41.98
CA GLY A 42 11.54 -2.43 -40.86
C GLY A 42 12.54 -2.36 -39.70
N ILE A 43 13.84 -2.27 -40.00
CA ILE A 43 14.87 -2.08 -38.96
C ILE A 43 14.71 -0.72 -38.28
N ALA A 44 14.50 0.35 -39.07
CA ALA A 44 14.33 1.70 -38.54
C ALA A 44 13.07 1.83 -37.66
N ASP A 45 11.96 1.22 -38.08
CA ASP A 45 10.73 1.16 -37.28
C ASP A 45 10.97 0.38 -35.97
N SER A 46 11.59 -0.79 -36.05
CA SER A 46 11.90 -1.60 -34.87
C SER A 46 12.84 -0.87 -33.91
N SER A 47 13.87 -0.18 -34.40
CA SER A 47 14.76 0.60 -33.53
C SER A 47 14.03 1.76 -32.88
N ALA A 48 13.20 2.49 -33.63
CA ALA A 48 12.42 3.60 -33.07
C ALA A 48 11.45 3.11 -31.98
N ARG A 49 10.83 1.95 -32.17
CA ARG A 49 9.96 1.33 -31.16
C ARG A 49 10.74 0.89 -29.91
N LEU A 50 11.93 0.32 -30.08
CA LEU A 50 12.79 -0.05 -28.96
C LEU A 50 13.25 1.18 -28.18
N ASP A 51 13.61 2.27 -28.85
CA ASP A 51 14.01 3.52 -28.22
C ASP A 51 12.85 4.15 -27.44
N ALA A 52 11.64 4.14 -28.01
CA ALA A 52 10.43 4.60 -27.32
C ALA A 52 10.15 3.77 -26.06
N LEU A 53 10.21 2.43 -26.16
CA LEU A 53 10.03 1.54 -25.01
C LEU A 53 11.11 1.78 -23.94
N ASN A 54 12.37 1.98 -24.35
CA ASN A 54 13.45 2.25 -23.43
C ASN A 54 13.26 3.61 -22.70
N ALA A 55 12.78 4.63 -23.41
CA ALA A 55 12.42 5.91 -22.83
C ALA A 55 11.26 5.78 -21.81
N ASP A 56 10.24 4.97 -22.13
CA ASP A 56 9.13 4.68 -21.23
C ASP A 56 9.60 3.93 -19.97
N ILE A 57 10.47 2.93 -20.12
CA ILE A 57 11.07 2.21 -18.98
C ILE A 57 11.83 3.19 -18.08
N ALA A 58 12.65 4.06 -18.66
CA ALA A 58 13.38 5.08 -17.90
C ALA A 58 12.44 6.07 -17.19
N MET A 59 11.33 6.45 -17.84
CA MET A 59 10.31 7.31 -17.26
C MET A 59 9.61 6.62 -16.08
N LEU A 60 9.19 5.37 -16.24
CA LEU A 60 8.54 4.57 -15.21
C LEU A 60 9.46 4.34 -14.01
N ALA A 61 10.74 4.05 -14.25
CA ALA A 61 11.73 3.91 -13.19
C ALA A 61 11.87 5.20 -12.36
N ARG A 62 11.99 6.35 -13.03
CA ARG A 62 12.03 7.67 -12.35
C ARG A 62 10.75 7.98 -11.58
N ARG A 63 9.59 7.57 -12.11
CA ARG A 63 8.31 7.76 -11.43
C ARG A 63 8.23 6.93 -10.16
N ARG A 64 8.55 5.63 -10.24
CA ARG A 64 8.59 4.72 -9.09
C ARG A 64 9.54 5.23 -8.00
N GLU A 65 10.70 5.74 -8.38
CA GLU A 65 11.66 6.29 -7.42
C GLU A 65 11.16 7.57 -6.72
N ARG A 66 10.39 8.41 -7.41
CA ARG A 66 9.74 9.56 -6.78
C ARG A 66 8.65 9.12 -5.80
N GLU A 67 7.80 8.19 -6.21
CA GLU A 67 6.73 7.64 -5.37
C GLU A 67 7.32 6.97 -4.12
N ARG A 68 8.40 6.18 -4.27
CA ARG A 68 9.09 5.53 -3.16
C ARG A 68 9.67 6.53 -2.16
N ARG A 69 10.32 7.61 -2.65
CA ARG A 69 10.84 8.66 -1.78
C ARG A 69 9.73 9.39 -0.99
N GLY A 70 8.63 9.73 -1.66
CA GLY A 70 7.48 10.36 -0.99
C GLY A 70 6.86 9.43 0.06
N PHE A 71 6.77 8.13 -0.23
CA PHE A 71 6.28 7.13 0.71
C PHE A 71 7.20 6.98 1.93
N LEU A 72 8.52 6.89 1.73
CA LEU A 72 9.50 6.81 2.82
C LEU A 72 9.43 8.04 3.73
N GLN A 73 9.32 9.24 3.15
CA GLN A 73 9.16 10.47 3.92
C GLN A 73 7.85 10.47 4.74
N SER A 74 6.75 9.98 4.15
CA SER A 74 5.48 9.83 4.87
C SER A 74 5.59 8.87 6.04
N ILE A 75 6.29 7.74 5.86
CA ILE A 75 6.56 6.78 6.94
C ILE A 75 7.37 7.45 8.06
N GLU A 76 8.42 8.19 7.71
CA GLU A 76 9.27 8.87 8.70
C GLU A 76 8.47 9.88 9.53
N ILE A 77 7.66 10.71 8.88
CA ILE A 77 6.78 11.68 9.57
C ILE A 77 5.79 10.95 10.49
N LYS A 78 5.18 9.87 10.03
CA LYS A 78 4.25 9.07 10.85
C LYS A 78 4.96 8.44 12.05
N ASN A 79 6.16 7.90 11.87
CA ASN A 79 6.95 7.32 12.94
C ASN A 79 7.35 8.37 14.00
N LEU A 80 7.74 9.57 13.58
CA LEU A 80 8.01 10.68 14.49
C LEU A 80 6.75 11.07 15.28
N THR A 81 5.60 11.12 14.60
CA THR A 81 4.31 11.42 15.23
C THR A 81 3.92 10.35 16.26
N ILE A 82 4.11 9.07 15.92
CA ILE A 82 3.87 7.95 16.84
C ILE A 82 4.76 8.09 18.08
N ARG A 83 6.07 8.33 17.89
CA ARG A 83 7.00 8.53 19.02
C ARG A 83 6.63 9.72 19.90
N ASP A 84 6.19 10.84 19.31
CA ASP A 84 5.70 11.99 20.08
C ASP A 84 4.45 11.63 20.89
N LEU A 85 3.48 10.94 20.27
CA LEU A 85 2.27 10.48 20.95
C LEU A 85 2.58 9.48 22.07
N GLU A 86 3.47 8.53 21.84
CA GLU A 86 3.97 7.59 22.85
C GLU A 86 4.64 8.33 24.00
N THR A 87 5.49 9.32 23.69
CA THR A 87 6.17 10.16 24.69
C THR A 87 5.16 10.98 25.50
N ARG A 88 4.13 11.54 24.85
CA ARG A 88 3.05 12.24 25.54
C ARG A 88 2.23 11.32 26.43
N LEU A 89 2.00 10.08 26.01
CA LEU A 89 1.22 9.10 26.76
C LEU A 89 2.00 8.56 27.97
N THR A 90 3.32 8.35 27.83
CA THR A 90 4.19 7.97 28.95
C THR A 90 4.41 9.12 29.93
N ASN A 91 4.54 10.36 29.45
CA ASN A 91 4.72 11.53 30.30
C ASN A 91 3.42 12.04 30.94
N ASN A 92 2.26 11.81 30.32
CA ASN A 92 0.94 12.02 30.91
C ASN A 92 0.22 10.69 31.10
N PRO A 93 0.58 9.90 32.13
CA PRO A 93 -0.20 8.75 32.52
C PRO A 93 -1.61 9.22 32.88
N THR A 94 -2.54 9.02 31.95
CA THR A 94 -3.97 9.32 32.14
C THR A 94 -4.63 8.35 33.13
N CYS A 95 -3.88 7.36 33.62
CA CYS A 95 -4.28 6.47 34.69
C CYS A 95 -3.15 6.39 35.75
N LEU A 96 -3.07 7.41 36.60
CA LEU A 96 -2.24 7.42 37.82
C LEU A 96 -2.98 6.79 39.00
N LEU A 97 -3.76 5.72 38.80
CA LEU A 97 -4.15 4.90 39.94
C LEU A 97 -3.16 3.75 40.03
N THR A 98 -2.27 3.84 41.01
CA THR A 98 -1.37 2.74 41.34
C THR A 98 -2.16 1.63 42.03
N GLN A 99 -1.58 0.44 42.09
CA GLN A 99 -2.17 -0.67 42.84
C GLN A 99 -2.37 -0.33 44.33
N ALA A 100 -1.48 0.52 44.90
CA ALA A 100 -1.63 1.03 46.26
C ALA A 100 -2.89 1.92 46.41
N ASP A 101 -3.17 2.79 45.43
CA ASP A 101 -4.36 3.65 45.46
C ASP A 101 -5.66 2.85 45.38
N MET A 102 -5.67 1.78 44.58
CA MET A 102 -6.80 0.83 44.54
C MET A 102 -7.00 0.11 45.87
N GLN A 103 -5.90 -0.28 46.53
CA GLN A 103 -5.95 -0.92 47.84
C GLN A 103 -6.51 0.03 48.90
N VAL A 104 -6.07 1.29 48.91
CA VAL A 104 -6.60 2.33 49.81
C VAL A 104 -8.09 2.55 49.57
N LEU A 105 -8.55 2.57 48.31
CA LEU A 105 -9.98 2.68 47.99
C LEU A 105 -10.80 1.52 48.58
N LEU A 106 -10.29 0.28 48.45
CA LEU A 106 -10.93 -0.92 48.99
C LEU A 106 -10.95 -0.92 50.52
N ASP A 107 -9.84 -0.54 51.16
CA ASP A 107 -9.76 -0.42 52.63
C ASP A 107 -10.72 0.66 53.15
N THR A 108 -10.86 1.77 52.41
CA THR A 108 -11.83 2.82 52.73
C THR A 108 -13.27 2.33 52.56
N ALA A 109 -13.56 1.54 51.54
CA ALA A 109 -14.89 0.95 51.35
C ALA A 109 -15.24 -0.06 52.45
N THR A 110 -14.29 -0.92 52.85
CA THR A 110 -14.51 -1.91 53.90
C THR A 110 -14.68 -1.26 55.28
N THR A 111 -13.91 -0.21 55.58
CA THR A 111 -14.05 0.57 56.82
C THR A 111 -15.38 1.34 56.87
N LEU A 112 -15.81 1.97 55.77
CA LEU A 112 -17.13 2.62 55.68
C LEU A 112 -18.29 1.62 55.83
N ASN A 113 -18.17 0.43 55.24
CA ASN A 113 -19.16 -0.63 55.40
C ASN A 113 -19.24 -1.12 56.86
N LEU A 114 -18.09 -1.30 57.51
CA LEU A 114 -18.03 -1.69 58.91
C LEU A 114 -18.64 -0.61 59.81
N ALA A 115 -18.27 0.67 59.60
CA ALA A 115 -18.82 1.81 60.33
C ALA A 115 -20.33 1.94 60.14
N HIS A 116 -20.83 1.75 58.92
CA HIS A 116 -22.26 1.72 58.66
C HIS A 116 -22.96 0.63 59.47
N ARG A 117 -22.43 -0.60 59.48
CA ARG A 117 -22.99 -1.74 60.23
C ARG A 117 -22.96 -1.54 61.74
N THR A 118 -21.93 -0.91 62.29
CA THR A 118 -21.82 -0.65 63.74
C THR A 118 -22.70 0.51 64.20
N TRP A 119 -23.01 1.46 63.32
CA TRP A 119 -23.94 2.56 63.61
C TRP A 119 -25.42 2.17 63.48
N VAL A 120 -25.75 1.12 62.72
CA VAL A 120 -27.14 0.59 62.63
C VAL A 120 -27.80 0.39 64.02
N PRO A 121 -27.16 -0.27 65.01
CA PRO A 121 -27.75 -0.46 66.33
C PRO A 121 -27.65 0.75 67.29
N MET A 122 -26.89 1.80 66.97
CA MET A 122 -26.64 2.94 67.87
C MET A 122 -27.63 4.09 67.63
N LYS A 123 -28.53 4.34 68.60
CA LYS A 123 -29.49 5.45 68.52
C LYS A 123 -28.78 6.82 68.40
N GLY A 124 -29.20 7.65 67.45
CA GLY A 124 -28.66 9.00 67.26
C GLY A 124 -27.52 9.08 66.23
N THR A 125 -27.14 7.95 65.62
CA THR A 125 -26.11 7.90 64.57
C THR A 125 -26.69 7.86 63.15
N GLU A 126 -28.02 7.93 63.00
CA GLU A 126 -28.76 8.08 61.75
C GLU A 126 -28.09 8.94 60.66
N PRO A 127 -27.66 10.19 60.92
CA PRO A 127 -27.05 11.02 59.89
C PRO A 127 -25.69 10.49 59.40
N TRP A 128 -24.91 9.88 60.28
CA TRP A 128 -23.62 9.26 59.95
C TRP A 128 -23.81 7.95 59.18
N ARG A 129 -24.83 7.18 59.53
CA ARG A 129 -25.23 5.96 58.81
C ARG A 129 -25.60 6.26 57.36
N VAL A 130 -26.45 7.27 57.14
CA VAL A 130 -26.89 7.69 55.78
C VAL A 130 -25.71 8.23 54.97
N ARG A 131 -24.83 9.02 55.59
CA ARG A 131 -23.62 9.53 54.93
C ARG A 131 -22.63 8.42 54.56
N ALA A 132 -22.42 7.42 55.41
CA ALA A 132 -21.54 6.29 55.10
C ALA A 132 -22.08 5.45 53.93
N ALA A 133 -23.39 5.20 53.89
CA ALA A 133 -24.03 4.48 52.79
C ALA A 133 -23.92 5.23 51.46
N SER A 134 -24.14 6.55 51.46
CA SER A 134 -24.01 7.34 50.23
C SER A 134 -22.57 7.41 49.74
N GLN A 135 -21.60 7.60 50.64
CA GLN A 135 -20.18 7.60 50.28
C GLN A 135 -19.74 6.25 49.68
N LEU A 136 -20.25 5.14 50.20
CA LEU A 136 -19.94 3.81 49.70
C LEU A 136 -20.45 3.60 48.26
N ILE A 137 -21.68 4.00 47.96
CA ILE A 137 -22.26 3.95 46.60
C ILE A 137 -21.43 4.81 45.62
N HIS A 138 -21.01 6.00 46.04
CA HIS A 138 -20.19 6.87 45.22
C HIS A 138 -18.80 6.27 44.94
N LEU A 139 -18.19 5.64 45.95
CA LEU A 139 -16.90 4.97 45.84
C LEU A 139 -16.96 3.78 44.87
N GLU A 140 -18.00 2.95 44.99
CA GLU A 140 -18.24 1.82 44.09
C GLU A 140 -18.43 2.28 42.65
N SER A 141 -19.19 3.37 42.41
CA SER A 141 -19.38 3.95 41.08
C SER A 141 -18.06 4.43 40.46
N ILE A 142 -17.20 5.08 41.26
CA ILE A 142 -15.88 5.53 40.83
C ILE A 142 -14.98 4.33 40.50
N ALA A 143 -14.97 3.30 41.35
CA ALA A 143 -14.19 2.09 41.14
C ALA A 143 -14.59 1.36 39.85
N HIS A 144 -15.89 1.19 39.58
CA HIS A 144 -16.38 0.58 38.34
C HIS A 144 -15.97 1.39 37.10
N ARG A 145 -16.05 2.72 37.16
CA ARG A 145 -15.66 3.59 36.04
C ARG A 145 -14.15 3.52 35.75
N ILE A 146 -13.33 3.40 36.78
CA ILE A 146 -11.87 3.24 36.63
C ILE A 146 -11.57 1.85 36.04
N HIS A 147 -12.17 0.79 36.58
CA HIS A 147 -11.98 -0.57 36.11
C HIS A 147 -12.44 -0.77 34.65
N ALA A 148 -13.51 -0.07 34.23
CA ALA A 148 -13.94 -0.07 32.83
C ALA A 148 -12.93 0.61 31.90
N LYS A 149 -12.29 1.70 32.36
CA LYS A 149 -11.27 2.43 31.58
C LYS A 149 -9.95 1.66 31.48
N THR A 150 -9.50 1.02 32.55
CA THR A 150 -8.25 0.23 32.55
C THR A 150 -8.36 -1.00 31.65
N ARG A 151 -9.49 -1.72 31.70
CA ARG A 151 -9.74 -2.89 30.82
C ARG A 151 -9.80 -2.52 29.34
N LEU A 152 -10.23 -1.30 29.01
CA LEU A 152 -10.24 -0.80 27.63
C LEU A 152 -8.83 -0.44 27.14
N ALA A 153 -7.97 0.05 28.04
CA ALA A 153 -6.57 0.33 27.75
C ALA A 153 -5.72 -0.94 27.59
N GLU A 154 -6.06 -2.02 28.31
CA GLU A 154 -5.37 -3.32 28.21
C GLU A 154 -5.80 -4.17 27.01
N ARG A 155 -6.87 -3.82 26.28
CA ARG A 155 -7.30 -4.63 25.13
C ARG A 155 -6.20 -4.58 24.07
N PRO A 156 -5.46 -5.67 23.82
CA PRO A 156 -4.42 -5.67 22.81
C PRO A 156 -5.11 -5.42 21.46
N ALA A 157 -4.57 -4.49 20.67
CA ALA A 157 -4.85 -4.44 19.26
C ALA A 157 -4.42 -5.79 18.67
N VAL A 158 -5.38 -6.71 18.54
CA VAL A 158 -5.16 -8.04 17.97
C VAL A 158 -4.64 -7.82 16.55
N ALA A 159 -3.38 -8.21 16.38
CA ALA A 159 -2.63 -8.48 15.18
C ALA A 159 -3.44 -8.41 13.87
N THR A 160 -3.33 -7.27 13.19
CA THR A 160 -3.53 -7.19 11.73
C THR A 160 -2.24 -7.53 10.97
N ASP A 161 -1.30 -8.24 11.60
CA ASP A 161 -0.01 -8.62 11.00
C ASP A 161 -0.03 -10.03 10.38
N ASP A 162 -0.99 -10.89 10.75
CA ASP A 162 -1.07 -12.26 10.20
C ASP A 162 -1.67 -12.31 8.78
N ALA A 163 -2.38 -11.26 8.34
CA ALA A 163 -2.91 -11.18 6.97
C ALA A 163 -1.85 -10.77 5.92
N ALA A 164 -0.67 -10.29 6.34
CA ALA A 164 0.37 -9.81 5.42
C ALA A 164 1.45 -10.87 5.10
N ARG A 165 1.48 -12.01 5.82
CA ARG A 165 2.47 -13.08 5.62
C ARG A 165 2.02 -14.24 4.73
N GLU A 166 0.73 -14.36 4.42
CA GLU A 166 0.23 -15.40 3.49
C GLU A 166 0.19 -14.96 2.02
N ALA A 167 0.60 -13.73 1.70
CA ALA A 167 0.56 -13.18 0.35
C ALA A 167 1.95 -12.93 -0.29
N ALA A 168 3.03 -13.42 0.33
CA ALA A 168 4.41 -13.31 -0.17
C ALA A 168 5.02 -14.68 -0.45
#